data_AF-A0A4Y9F8E1-F1
#
_entry.id   AF-A0A4Y9F8E1-F1
#
_cell.length_a   1.000
_cell.length_b   1.000
_cell.length_c   1.000
_cell.angle_alpha   90.00
_cell.angle_beta   90.00
_cell.angle_gamma   90.00
#
_symmetry.space_group_name_H-M   'P 1'
#
loop_
_entity.id
_entity.type
_entity.pdbx_description
1 polymer ?
#
loop_
_entity_poly.entity_id
_entity_poly.type
_entity_poly.pdbx_seq_one_letter_code
_entity_poly.pdbx_strand_id
1 'polypeptide(L)'
;MVNPGLTPLAQAEGQGEVLLLRQAQELGFPVKGTWVVGLWEEFAHLNNLAERIGRLFQGVFGVRIDEERLLLAAEEAKRAVRESYLLPERAEAFLEALGGRGPFLVRRAGEGVYHPAQTPREALFALKRLWAEAFRVEAILERYPALLPPPPALTVLVQEVTTLPPPEGGLLEDPFLSLDLSQALGQKVVAYTWEGALLRIESARGG
;
A
#
# COMPACT_ATOMS: atom_id res chain seq x y z
N MET A 1 24.19 0.51 -4.01
CA MET A 1 23.57 -0.74 -3.52
C MET A 1 22.20 -0.84 -4.18
N VAL A 2 21.86 -1.98 -4.76
CA VAL A 2 20.57 -2.18 -5.41
C VAL A 2 19.49 -2.15 -4.31
N ASN A 3 18.55 -1.21 -4.38
CA ASN A 3 17.43 -1.15 -3.43
C ASN A 3 16.65 -2.46 -3.54
N PRO A 4 16.51 -3.28 -2.48
CA PRO A 4 15.83 -4.58 -2.53
C PRO A 4 14.32 -4.46 -2.78
N GLY A 5 13.77 -3.24 -2.79
CA GLY A 5 12.35 -2.97 -3.00
C GLY A 5 11.51 -3.08 -1.74
N LEU A 6 12.11 -3.57 -0.64
CA LEU A 6 11.52 -3.61 0.69
C LEU A 6 12.45 -2.88 1.67
N THR A 7 11.99 -1.75 2.21
CA THR A 7 12.81 -0.92 3.11
C THR A 7 12.19 -0.94 4.51
N PRO A 8 12.94 -1.31 5.57
CA PRO A 8 12.44 -1.18 6.94
C PRO A 8 12.02 0.26 7.22
N LEU A 9 10.93 0.47 7.96
CA LEU A 9 10.35 1.80 8.24
C LEU A 9 11.38 2.82 8.73
N ALA A 10 12.28 2.41 9.62
CA ALA A 10 13.35 3.25 10.17
C ALA A 10 14.30 3.84 9.10
N GLN A 11 14.41 3.19 7.93
CA GLN A 11 15.24 3.61 6.81
C GLN A 11 14.42 4.12 5.63
N ALA A 12 13.09 4.04 5.71
CA ALA A 12 12.22 4.42 4.62
C ALA A 12 12.13 5.94 4.50
N GLU A 13 12.33 6.44 3.29
CA GLU A 13 11.91 7.77 2.90
C GLU A 13 10.44 7.71 2.49
N GLY A 14 9.68 8.75 2.84
CA GLY A 14 8.25 8.76 2.55
C GLY A 14 7.56 10.03 3.02
N GLN A 15 6.30 10.16 2.63
CA GLN A 15 5.42 11.26 3.02
C GLN A 15 4.15 10.69 3.66
N GLY A 16 3.29 11.57 4.19
CA GLY A 16 2.03 11.18 4.82
C GLY A 16 2.24 10.19 5.95
N GLU A 17 1.49 9.09 5.92
CA GLU A 17 1.54 8.07 6.97
C GLU A 17 2.93 7.46 7.19
N VAL A 18 3.72 7.22 6.13
CA VAL A 18 5.06 6.62 6.28
C VAL A 18 5.96 7.49 7.13
N LEU A 19 5.92 8.81 6.89
CA LEU A 19 6.67 9.78 7.67
C LEU A 19 6.21 9.79 9.12
N LEU A 20 4.90 9.81 9.36
CA LEU A 20 4.32 9.84 10.71
C LEU A 20 4.70 8.58 11.49
N LEU A 21 4.60 7.40 10.89
CA LEU A 21 4.98 6.13 11.51
C LEU A 21 6.47 6.10 11.85
N ARG A 22 7.33 6.60 10.94
CA ARG A 22 8.77 6.68 11.21
C ARG A 22 9.09 7.63 12.35
N GLN A 23 8.48 8.82 12.37
CA GLN A 23 8.64 9.78 13.46
C GLN A 23 8.14 9.22 14.80
N ALA A 24 7.00 8.53 14.81
CA ALA A 24 6.51 7.84 16.00
C ALA A 24 7.52 6.78 16.50
N GLN A 25 8.11 6.01 15.60
CA GLN A 25 9.16 5.04 15.94
C GLN A 25 10.42 5.72 16.52
N GLU A 26 10.86 6.83 15.91
CA GLU A 26 12.01 7.63 16.39
C GLU A 26 11.77 8.22 17.78
N LEU A 27 10.52 8.59 18.09
CA LEU A 27 10.08 9.10 19.39
C LEU A 27 9.87 7.99 20.44
N GLY A 28 10.08 6.72 20.08
CA GLY A 28 10.01 5.58 21.00
C GLY A 28 8.61 4.99 21.19
N PHE A 29 7.64 5.36 20.35
CA PHE A 29 6.33 4.72 20.38
C PHE A 29 6.40 3.27 19.85
N PRO A 30 5.53 2.37 20.33
CA PRO A 30 5.57 0.95 19.99
C PRO A 30 5.02 0.70 18.57
N VAL A 31 5.80 0.97 17.54
CA VAL A 31 5.43 0.70 16.14
C VAL A 31 5.72 -0.76 15.79
N LYS A 32 4.75 -1.49 15.23
CA LYS A 32 4.96 -2.87 14.76
C LYS A 32 6.01 -2.91 13.65
N GLY A 33 6.69 -4.05 13.51
CA GLY A 33 7.67 -4.28 12.43
C GLY A 33 7.05 -3.95 11.08
N THR A 34 7.52 -2.88 10.44
CA THR A 34 6.91 -2.33 9.23
C THR A 34 7.97 -2.19 8.14
N TRP A 35 7.62 -2.61 6.94
CA TRP A 35 8.41 -2.43 5.73
C TRP A 35 7.61 -1.69 4.67
N VAL A 36 8.29 -0.76 3.99
CA VAL A 36 7.76 0.03 2.89
C VAL A 36 8.16 -0.63 1.57
N VAL A 37 7.17 -0.89 0.71
CA VAL A 37 7.39 -1.51 -0.60
C VAL A 37 7.59 -0.42 -1.65
N GLY A 38 8.78 -0.38 -2.25
CA GLY A 38 9.20 0.57 -3.29
C GLY A 38 9.33 -0.06 -4.68
N LEU A 39 8.47 -1.03 -5.02
CA LEU A 39 8.61 -1.84 -6.25
C LEU A 39 7.71 -1.41 -7.41
N TRP A 40 6.70 -0.56 -7.16
CA TRP A 40 5.67 -0.25 -8.16
C TRP A 40 6.23 0.34 -9.46
N GLU A 41 7.12 1.34 -9.36
CA GLU A 41 7.66 2.04 -10.54
C GLU A 41 8.44 1.10 -11.45
N GLU A 42 9.38 0.34 -10.87
CA GLU A 42 10.18 -0.65 -11.61
C GLU A 42 9.27 -1.71 -12.24
N PHE A 43 8.32 -2.24 -11.47
CA PHE A 43 7.34 -3.21 -11.95
C PHE A 43 6.51 -2.67 -13.12
N ALA A 44 5.98 -1.46 -13.01
CA ALA A 44 5.15 -0.85 -14.05
C ALA A 44 5.95 -0.53 -15.30
N HIS A 45 7.19 -0.07 -15.15
CA HIS A 45 8.10 0.23 -16.25
C HIS A 45 8.49 -1.04 -17.02
N LEU A 46 9.00 -2.06 -16.34
CA LEU A 46 9.48 -3.29 -16.97
C LEU A 46 8.39 -4.07 -17.70
N ASN A 47 7.13 -3.96 -17.24
CA ASN A 47 5.99 -4.61 -17.87
C ASN A 47 5.27 -3.74 -18.91
N ASN A 48 5.83 -2.56 -19.22
CA ASN A 48 5.24 -1.55 -20.11
C ASN A 48 3.76 -1.28 -19.80
N LEU A 49 3.43 -1.18 -18.51
CA LEU A 49 2.04 -1.05 -18.08
C LEU A 49 1.42 0.26 -18.54
N ALA A 50 2.22 1.34 -18.61
CA ALA A 50 1.72 2.63 -19.04
C ALA A 50 1.09 2.59 -20.43
N GLU A 51 1.82 2.04 -21.40
CA GLU A 51 1.33 1.91 -22.77
C GLU A 51 0.23 0.88 -22.90
N ARG A 52 0.40 -0.31 -22.28
CA ARG A 52 -0.59 -1.40 -22.35
C ARG A 52 -1.94 -0.95 -21.79
N ILE A 53 -1.95 -0.32 -20.63
CA ILE A 53 -3.17 0.18 -19.99
C ILE A 53 -3.72 1.36 -20.77
N GLY A 54 -2.88 2.29 -21.24
CA GLY A 54 -3.32 3.40 -22.08
C GLY A 54 -4.12 2.96 -23.31
N ARG A 55 -3.71 1.86 -23.96
CA ARG A 55 -4.44 1.27 -25.10
C ARG A 55 -5.81 0.72 -24.71
N LEU A 56 -5.96 0.12 -23.52
CA LEU A 56 -7.24 -0.41 -23.05
C LEU A 56 -8.30 0.68 -22.89
N PHE A 57 -7.90 1.89 -22.50
CA PHE A 57 -8.81 3.01 -22.26
C PHE A 57 -9.04 3.91 -23.49
N GLN A 58 -8.53 3.53 -24.67
CA GLN A 58 -8.76 4.30 -25.89
C GLN A 58 -10.25 4.34 -26.24
N GLY A 59 -10.78 5.55 -26.37
CA GLY A 59 -12.20 5.76 -26.69
C GLY A 59 -13.16 5.44 -25.54
N VAL A 60 -12.67 5.26 -24.31
CA VAL A 60 -13.50 5.22 -23.09
C VAL A 60 -13.92 6.64 -22.68
N PHE A 61 -12.94 7.55 -22.67
CA PHE A 61 -13.13 8.94 -22.28
C PHE A 61 -13.27 9.83 -23.52
N GLY A 62 -14.50 10.26 -23.81
CA GLY A 62 -14.84 11.17 -24.90
C GLY A 62 -15.77 12.29 -24.43
N VAL A 63 -16.70 12.73 -25.29
CA VAL A 63 -17.73 13.73 -24.93
C VAL A 63 -18.63 13.22 -23.79
N ARG A 64 -18.84 11.91 -23.74
CA ARG A 64 -19.43 11.18 -22.62
C ARG A 64 -18.56 9.95 -22.34
N ILE A 65 -18.60 9.47 -21.10
CA ILE A 65 -17.94 8.22 -20.70
C ILE A 65 -18.73 7.05 -21.28
N ASP A 66 -18.04 6.13 -21.94
CA ASP A 66 -18.60 4.83 -22.31
C ASP A 66 -18.46 3.88 -21.12
N GLU A 67 -19.54 3.72 -20.34
CA GLU A 67 -19.54 2.94 -19.09
C GLU A 67 -19.23 1.46 -19.31
N GLU A 68 -19.72 0.87 -20.41
CA GLU A 68 -19.46 -0.53 -20.73
C GLU A 68 -17.97 -0.75 -21.06
N ARG A 69 -17.39 0.14 -21.88
CA ARG A 69 -15.95 0.08 -22.19
C ARG A 69 -15.09 0.40 -20.97
N LEU A 70 -15.53 1.29 -20.09
CA LEU A 70 -14.86 1.60 -18.84
C LEU A 70 -14.75 0.36 -17.93
N LEU A 71 -15.87 -0.35 -17.74
CA LEU A 71 -15.90 -1.59 -16.95
C LEU A 71 -14.96 -2.64 -17.54
N LEU A 72 -15.03 -2.86 -18.87
CA LEU A 72 -14.16 -3.83 -19.54
C LEU A 72 -12.68 -3.45 -19.44
N ALA A 73 -12.34 -2.18 -19.70
CA ALA A 73 -10.96 -1.69 -19.64
C ALA A 73 -10.38 -1.78 -18.22
N ALA A 74 -11.19 -1.54 -17.19
CA ALA A 74 -10.79 -1.69 -15.80
C ALA A 74 -10.50 -3.16 -15.43
N GLU A 75 -11.34 -4.10 -15.87
CA GLU A 75 -11.08 -5.54 -15.67
C GLU A 75 -9.81 -6.01 -16.38
N GLU A 76 -9.61 -5.59 -17.63
CA GLU A 76 -8.41 -5.94 -18.39
C GLU A 76 -7.14 -5.28 -17.81
N ALA A 77 -7.24 -4.07 -17.26
CA ALA A 77 -6.12 -3.42 -16.57
C ALA A 77 -5.74 -4.18 -15.28
N LYS A 78 -6.73 -4.58 -14.47
CA LYS A 78 -6.51 -5.45 -13.30
C LYS A 78 -5.83 -6.75 -13.70
N ARG A 79 -6.29 -7.38 -14.77
CA ARG A 79 -5.71 -8.60 -15.32
C ARG A 79 -4.26 -8.38 -15.76
N ALA A 80 -4.00 -7.32 -16.52
CA ALA A 80 -2.67 -6.97 -16.99
C ALA A 80 -1.67 -6.82 -15.82
N VAL A 81 -2.07 -6.17 -14.72
CA VAL A 81 -1.23 -6.06 -13.51
C VAL A 81 -1.00 -7.43 -12.86
N ARG A 82 -2.06 -8.24 -12.68
CA ARG A 82 -1.95 -9.56 -12.04
C ARG A 82 -1.08 -10.55 -12.82
N GLU A 83 -1.13 -10.50 -14.15
CA GLU A 83 -0.38 -11.39 -15.05
C GLU A 83 1.04 -10.88 -15.34
N SER A 84 1.30 -9.60 -15.10
CA SER A 84 2.63 -9.00 -15.28
C SER A 84 3.66 -9.57 -14.32
N TYR A 85 4.89 -9.69 -14.80
CA TYR A 85 5.95 -10.39 -14.10
C TYR A 85 6.67 -9.47 -13.12
N LEU A 86 6.87 -9.94 -11.88
CA LEU A 86 7.83 -9.31 -10.98
C LEU A 86 9.17 -10.01 -11.20
N LEU A 87 10.25 -9.23 -11.34
CA LEU A 87 11.59 -9.78 -11.46
C LEU A 87 11.86 -10.80 -10.33
N PRO A 88 12.43 -11.98 -10.66
CA PRO A 88 12.59 -13.03 -9.68
C PRO A 88 13.51 -12.59 -8.54
N GLU A 89 14.53 -11.77 -8.83
CA GLU A 89 15.44 -11.23 -7.82
C GLU A 89 14.70 -10.31 -6.83
N ARG A 90 13.65 -9.61 -7.28
CA ARG A 90 12.80 -8.78 -6.41
C ARG A 90 11.85 -9.63 -5.58
N ALA A 91 11.29 -10.67 -6.18
CA ALA A 91 10.46 -11.61 -5.46
C ALA A 91 11.26 -12.35 -4.37
N GLU A 92 12.47 -12.81 -4.70
CA GLU A 92 13.40 -13.46 -3.77
C GLU A 92 13.80 -12.50 -2.65
N ALA A 93 14.27 -11.29 -2.97
CA ALA A 93 14.63 -10.29 -1.96
C ALA A 93 13.45 -9.94 -1.03
N PHE A 94 12.22 -9.89 -1.55
CA PHE A 94 11.01 -9.69 -0.75
C PHE A 94 10.79 -10.85 0.23
N LEU A 95 10.91 -12.09 -0.24
CA LEU A 95 10.72 -13.29 0.58
C LEU A 95 11.81 -13.44 1.63
N GLU A 96 13.06 -13.15 1.28
CA GLU A 96 14.20 -13.18 2.20
C GLU A 96 14.08 -12.12 3.29
N ALA A 97 13.71 -10.90 2.94
CA ALA A 97 13.54 -9.80 3.90
C ALA A 97 12.49 -10.11 4.99
N LEU A 98 11.46 -10.89 4.64
CA LEU A 98 10.39 -11.31 5.53
C LEU A 98 10.57 -12.75 6.06
N GLY A 99 11.67 -13.41 5.72
CA GLY A 99 11.92 -14.81 6.08
C GLY A 99 11.90 -15.04 7.58
N GLY A 100 11.20 -16.09 8.02
CA GLY A 100 11.09 -16.45 9.45
C GLY A 100 10.22 -15.51 10.30
N ARG A 101 9.53 -14.56 9.68
CA ARG A 101 8.62 -13.60 10.32
C ARG A 101 7.17 -13.87 9.92
N GLY A 102 6.26 -13.18 10.60
CA GLY A 102 4.84 -13.17 10.30
C GLY A 102 3.99 -13.71 11.45
N PRO A 103 2.65 -13.60 11.35
CA PRO A 103 1.85 -13.15 10.19
C PRO A 103 1.97 -11.65 9.84
N PHE A 104 1.42 -11.26 8.68
CA PHE A 104 1.51 -9.91 8.13
C PHE A 104 0.15 -9.31 7.76
N LEU A 105 0.09 -7.98 7.86
CA LEU A 105 -0.91 -7.13 7.21
C LEU A 105 -0.26 -6.41 6.03
N VAL A 106 -0.90 -6.48 4.87
CA VAL A 106 -0.45 -5.79 3.65
C VAL A 106 -1.50 -4.76 3.25
N ARG A 107 -1.13 -3.49 3.19
CA ARG A 107 -2.06 -2.39 2.89
C ARG A 107 -1.39 -1.23 2.17
N ARG A 108 -2.18 -0.40 1.50
CA ARG A 108 -1.69 0.91 1.01
C ARG A 108 -1.54 1.86 2.20
N ALA A 109 -0.50 2.70 2.16
CA ALA A 109 -0.35 3.80 3.10
C ALA A 109 -1.53 4.78 2.95
N GLY A 110 -2.01 5.31 4.07
CA GLY A 110 -3.22 6.13 4.19
C GLY A 110 -4.51 5.32 4.33
N GLU A 111 -4.55 4.07 3.87
CA GLU A 111 -5.77 3.26 3.86
C GLU A 111 -5.89 2.36 5.10
N GLY A 112 -7.11 2.27 5.63
CA GLY A 112 -7.44 1.36 6.73
C GLY A 112 -7.70 -0.08 6.29
N VAL A 113 -7.93 -0.31 4.99
CA VAL A 113 -8.18 -1.65 4.43
C VAL A 113 -6.86 -2.39 4.28
N TYR A 114 -6.82 -3.65 4.74
CA TYR A 114 -5.64 -4.50 4.67
C TYR A 114 -5.98 -5.90 4.13
N HIS A 115 -4.96 -6.57 3.60
CA HIS A 115 -5.00 -7.99 3.29
C HIS A 115 -4.15 -8.76 4.31
N PRO A 116 -4.73 -9.78 4.98
CA PRO A 116 -3.96 -10.66 5.83
C PRO A 116 -3.08 -11.59 4.99
N ALA A 117 -1.90 -11.91 5.51
CA ALA A 117 -0.99 -12.89 4.93
C ALA A 117 -0.30 -13.68 6.04
N GLN A 118 -0.45 -15.00 6.04
CA GLN A 118 0.18 -15.88 7.03
C GLN A 118 1.67 -16.10 6.77
N THR A 119 2.10 -15.91 5.52
CA THR A 119 3.47 -16.19 5.08
C THR A 119 4.01 -15.06 4.21
N PRO A 120 5.35 -14.92 4.07
CA PRO A 120 5.96 -13.98 3.12
C PRO A 120 5.43 -14.14 1.68
N ARG A 121 5.16 -15.38 1.27
CA ARG A 121 4.60 -15.69 -0.05
C ARG A 121 3.18 -15.15 -0.21
N GLU A 122 2.34 -15.31 0.81
CA GLU A 122 1.00 -14.72 0.81
C GLU A 122 1.07 -13.19 0.79
N ALA A 123 2.04 -12.59 1.50
CA ALA A 123 2.23 -11.14 1.50
C ALA A 123 2.62 -10.62 0.10
N LEU A 124 3.47 -11.35 -0.62
CA LEU A 124 3.81 -11.04 -2.01
C LEU A 124 2.59 -11.14 -2.95
N PHE A 125 1.71 -12.13 -2.74
CA PHE A 125 0.47 -12.22 -3.49
C PHE A 125 -0.52 -11.10 -3.16
N ALA A 126 -0.63 -10.72 -1.89
CA ALA A 126 -1.43 -9.59 -1.45
C ALA A 126 -0.94 -8.27 -2.05
N LEU A 127 0.38 -8.06 -2.15
CA LEU A 127 0.97 -6.91 -2.83
C LEU A 127 0.46 -6.77 -4.27
N LYS A 128 0.51 -7.86 -5.06
CA LYS A 128 0.01 -7.83 -6.45
C LYS A 128 -1.49 -7.57 -6.53
N ARG A 129 -2.27 -8.06 -5.55
CA ARG A 129 -3.71 -7.78 -5.47
C ARG A 129 -3.94 -6.29 -5.23
N LEU A 130 -3.28 -5.68 -4.25
CA LEU A 130 -3.38 -4.24 -3.98
C LEU A 130 -3.04 -3.36 -5.18
N TRP A 131 -1.97 -3.69 -5.91
CA TRP A 131 -1.64 -2.98 -7.14
C TRP A 131 -2.73 -3.10 -8.21
N ALA A 132 -3.35 -4.27 -8.34
CA ALA A 132 -4.48 -4.44 -9.25
C ALA A 132 -5.71 -3.65 -8.77
N GLU A 133 -5.97 -3.57 -7.46
CA GLU A 133 -7.11 -2.82 -6.90
C GLU A 133 -7.08 -1.33 -7.23
N ALA A 134 -5.91 -0.75 -7.50
CA ALA A 134 -5.84 0.61 -8.02
C ALA A 134 -6.55 0.77 -9.38
N PHE A 135 -6.84 -0.30 -10.12
CA PHE A 135 -7.55 -0.26 -11.41
C PHE A 135 -9.04 -0.62 -11.29
N ARG A 136 -9.63 -0.53 -10.09
CA ARG A 136 -11.09 -0.46 -9.94
C ARG A 136 -11.63 0.81 -10.61
N VAL A 137 -12.87 0.75 -11.09
CA VAL A 137 -13.51 1.85 -11.84
C VAL A 137 -13.53 3.14 -11.02
N GLU A 138 -13.94 3.05 -9.76
CA GLU A 138 -14.05 4.17 -8.83
C GLU A 138 -12.69 4.84 -8.66
N ALA A 139 -11.66 4.05 -8.39
CA ALA A 139 -10.30 4.54 -8.23
C ALA A 139 -9.79 5.22 -9.50
N ILE A 140 -10.12 4.71 -10.70
CA ILE A 140 -9.72 5.31 -11.99
C ILE A 140 -10.41 6.66 -12.19
N LEU A 141 -11.71 6.74 -11.90
CA LEU A 141 -12.49 7.96 -12.05
C LEU A 141 -11.99 9.05 -11.09
N GLU A 142 -11.65 8.70 -9.85
CA GLU A 142 -11.12 9.62 -8.84
C GLU A 142 -9.83 10.32 -9.27
N ARG A 143 -8.97 9.64 -10.05
CA ARG A 143 -7.67 10.16 -10.47
C ARG A 143 -7.60 10.60 -11.93
N TYR A 144 -8.68 10.45 -12.69
CA TYR A 144 -8.70 10.82 -14.11
C TYR A 144 -8.27 12.29 -14.28
N PRO A 145 -7.36 12.63 -15.21
CA PRO A 145 -6.96 11.88 -16.41
C PRO A 145 -5.82 10.85 -16.25
N ALA A 146 -5.26 10.67 -15.06
CA ALA A 146 -4.14 9.75 -14.86
C ALA A 146 -4.61 8.28 -14.79
N LEU A 147 -4.35 7.47 -15.83
CA LEU A 147 -4.77 6.07 -15.83
C LEU A 147 -3.95 5.19 -14.86
N LEU A 148 -2.67 5.53 -14.69
CA LEU A 148 -1.80 4.89 -13.70
C LEU A 148 -1.81 5.69 -12.39
N PRO A 149 -1.82 5.01 -11.25
CA PRO A 149 -1.63 5.67 -9.97
C PRO A 149 -0.22 6.27 -9.89
N PRO A 150 -0.08 7.49 -9.33
CA PRO A 150 1.22 8.08 -9.12
C PRO A 150 2.00 7.26 -8.07
N PRO A 151 3.35 7.28 -8.12
CA PRO A 151 4.19 6.47 -7.23
C PRO A 151 3.85 6.55 -5.73
N PRO A 152 3.57 7.72 -5.11
CA PRO A 152 3.20 7.75 -3.69
C PRO A 152 1.87 7.05 -3.39
N ALA A 153 0.90 7.05 -4.32
CA ALA A 153 -0.42 6.48 -4.13
C ALA A 153 -0.44 4.93 -4.09
N LEU A 154 0.66 4.29 -4.48
CA LEU A 154 0.83 2.84 -4.38
C LEU A 154 1.93 2.43 -3.40
N THR A 155 2.28 3.32 -2.47
CA THR A 155 3.13 2.95 -1.34
C THR A 155 2.41 1.89 -0.52
N VAL A 156 2.94 0.67 -0.52
CA VAL A 156 2.38 -0.45 0.24
C VAL A 156 3.23 -0.65 1.50
N LEU A 157 2.55 -0.89 2.61
CA LEU A 157 3.13 -1.27 3.89
C LEU A 157 2.89 -2.76 4.12
N VAL A 158 3.95 -3.47 4.46
CA VAL A 158 3.89 -4.83 5.00
C VAL A 158 4.20 -4.72 6.48
N GLN A 159 3.29 -5.19 7.34
CA GLN A 159 3.40 -5.00 8.78
C GLN A 159 3.27 -6.33 9.49
N GLU A 160 4.29 -6.69 10.26
CA GLU A 160 4.33 -7.90 11.09
C GLU A 160 3.40 -7.74 12.30
N VAL A 161 2.55 -8.73 12.51
CA VAL A 161 1.61 -8.84 13.63
C VAL A 161 1.76 -10.21 14.27
N THR A 162 1.44 -10.34 15.55
CA THR A 162 1.52 -11.66 16.22
C THR A 162 0.26 -12.49 16.00
N THR A 163 -0.88 -11.83 15.84
CA THR A 163 -2.14 -12.46 15.43
C THR A 163 -2.78 -11.65 14.32
N LEU A 164 -3.48 -12.32 13.40
CA LEU A 164 -4.23 -11.62 12.36
C LEU A 164 -5.49 -10.99 12.96
N PRO A 165 -5.71 -9.67 12.78
CA PRO A 165 -6.97 -9.05 13.15
C PRO A 165 -8.14 -9.64 12.36
N PRO A 166 -9.35 -9.64 12.93
CA PRO A 166 -10.54 -10.12 12.24
C PRO A 166 -10.77 -9.32 10.95
N PRO A 167 -11.38 -9.93 9.92
CA PRO A 167 -11.74 -9.22 8.68
C PRO A 167 -12.74 -8.09 8.94
N GLU A 168 -13.61 -8.26 9.94
CA GLU A 168 -14.62 -7.31 10.38
C GLU A 168 -14.14 -6.64 11.68
N GLY A 169 -14.11 -5.31 11.73
CA GLY A 169 -13.73 -4.54 12.93
C GLY A 169 -12.43 -3.74 12.81
N GLY A 170 -11.58 -4.06 11.83
CA GLY A 170 -10.41 -3.25 11.45
C GLY A 170 -9.37 -3.03 12.56
N LEU A 171 -8.40 -2.15 12.28
CA LEU A 171 -7.54 -1.60 13.32
C LEU A 171 -8.37 -0.66 14.18
N LEU A 172 -8.23 -0.76 15.50
CA LEU A 172 -9.02 0.06 16.42
C LEU A 172 -8.31 1.38 16.69
N GLU A 173 -9.09 2.46 16.71
CA GLU A 173 -8.60 3.76 17.20
C GLU A 173 -8.18 3.63 18.66
N ASP A 174 -7.02 4.17 18.98
CA ASP A 174 -6.54 4.32 20.34
C ASP A 174 -6.55 5.81 20.70
N PRO A 175 -7.57 6.30 21.44
CA PRO A 175 -7.69 7.71 21.78
C PRO A 175 -6.54 8.23 22.64
N PHE A 176 -5.97 7.38 23.51
CA PHE A 176 -4.87 7.78 24.38
C PHE A 176 -3.58 7.93 23.59
N LEU A 177 -3.26 6.93 22.77
CA LEU A 177 -2.09 7.00 21.90
C LEU A 177 -2.24 8.12 20.85
N SER A 178 -3.45 8.39 20.37
CA SER A 178 -3.73 9.52 19.47
C SER A 178 -3.40 10.86 20.12
N LEU A 179 -3.74 11.05 21.39
CA LEU A 179 -3.43 12.26 22.14
C LEU A 179 -1.92 12.42 22.34
N ASP A 180 -1.25 11.35 22.79
CA ASP A 180 0.19 11.36 23.05
C ASP A 180 0.99 11.61 21.76
N LEU A 181 0.64 10.92 20.67
CA LEU A 181 1.25 11.16 19.36
C LEU A 181 0.97 12.55 18.85
N SER A 182 -0.25 13.07 19.04
CA SER A 182 -0.58 14.43 18.59
C SER A 182 0.26 15.48 19.30
N GLN A 183 0.49 15.30 20.59
CA GLN A 183 1.35 16.18 21.39
C GLN A 183 2.81 16.05 20.95
N ALA A 184 3.32 14.83 20.79
CA ALA A 184 4.72 14.58 20.44
C ALA A 184 5.07 15.03 19.01
N LEU A 185 4.15 14.85 18.06
CA LEU A 185 4.33 15.25 16.66
C LEU A 185 3.97 16.73 16.40
N GLY A 186 3.38 17.43 17.39
CA GLY A 186 2.94 18.82 17.24
C GLY A 186 1.81 19.03 16.23
N GLN A 187 1.08 17.97 15.88
CA GLN A 187 -0.03 18.00 14.91
C GLN A 187 -1.10 16.98 15.31
N LYS A 188 -2.37 17.25 15.02
CA LYS A 188 -3.47 16.32 15.33
C LYS A 188 -3.39 15.07 14.45
N VAL A 189 -3.31 13.91 15.08
CA VAL A 189 -3.31 12.60 14.43
C VAL A 189 -4.27 11.64 15.13
N VAL A 190 -4.71 10.63 14.39
CA VAL A 190 -5.47 9.49 14.91
C VAL A 190 -4.61 8.25 14.78
N ALA A 191 -4.43 7.55 15.91
CA ALA A 191 -3.62 6.36 16.03
C ALA A 191 -4.51 5.11 15.98
N TYR A 192 -4.11 4.15 15.16
CA TYR A 192 -4.79 2.88 15.00
C TYR A 192 -3.83 1.76 15.40
N THR A 193 -4.25 0.93 16.36
CA THR A 193 -3.39 -0.06 16.99
C THR A 193 -3.92 -1.47 16.83
N TRP A 194 -3.00 -2.42 17.01
CA TRP A 194 -3.31 -3.83 17.21
C TRP A 194 -2.38 -4.40 18.27
N GLU A 195 -2.96 -5.09 19.25
CA GLU A 195 -2.22 -5.66 20.40
C GLU A 195 -1.33 -4.62 21.11
N GLY A 196 -1.84 -3.39 21.25
CA GLY A 196 -1.14 -2.28 21.93
C GLY A 196 0.03 -1.69 21.15
N ALA A 197 0.22 -2.05 19.88
CA ALA A 197 1.25 -1.48 19.02
C ALA A 197 0.64 -0.75 17.82
N LEU A 198 1.31 0.32 17.43
CA LEU A 198 0.89 1.22 16.37
C LEU A 198 1.09 0.57 15.00
N LEU A 199 0.03 0.56 14.21
CA LEU A 199 0.03 0.07 12.84
C LEU A 199 -0.33 1.14 11.83
N ARG A 200 -1.22 2.07 12.18
CA ARG A 200 -1.65 3.15 11.27
C ARG A 200 -1.73 4.49 12.00
N ILE A 201 -1.33 5.55 11.30
CA ILE A 201 -1.48 6.93 11.76
C ILE A 201 -2.14 7.73 10.64
N GLU A 202 -3.23 8.41 10.98
CA GLU A 202 -3.93 9.31 10.07
C GLU A 202 -3.78 10.75 10.54
N SER A 203 -3.43 11.67 9.64
CA SER A 203 -3.42 13.10 9.96
C SER A 203 -4.82 13.67 9.85
N ALA A 204 -5.24 14.48 10.84
CA ALA A 204 -6.53 15.15 10.82
C ALA A 204 -6.68 16.19 9.70
N ARG A 205 -5.61 16.51 8.97
CA ARG A 205 -5.64 17.43 7.83
C ARG A 205 -5.97 16.78 6.48
N GLY A 206 -6.24 15.47 6.45
CA GLY A 206 -6.44 14.73 5.21
C GLY A 206 -5.11 14.52 4.46
N GLY A 207 -4.94 13.32 3.91
CA GLY A 207 -3.85 13.01 2.98
C GLY A 207 -4.03 13.70 1.64
#